data_AF-A0A960TDL6-F1
#
_entry.id   AF-A0A960TDL6-F1
#
_cell.length_a   1.000
_cell.length_b   1.000
_cell.length_c   1.000
_cell.angle_alpha   90.00
_cell.angle_beta   90.00
_cell.angle_gamma   90.00
#
_symmetry.space_group_name_H-M   'P 1'
#
loop_
_entity.id
_entity.type
_entity.pdbx_description
1 polymer ?
#
loop_
_entity_poly.entity_id
_entity_poly.type
_entity_poly.pdbx_seq_one_letter_code
_entity_poly.pdbx_strand_id
1 'polypeptide(L)' 'MQEQENSEESHILKEEENPFENYAAVVESDGRTIYLYLLPTQNEMLPAHAVWLRNLVPAPDEPDRNSI' A
#
# COMPACT_ATOMS: atom_id res chain seq x y z
N MET A 1 -7.44 -29.63 -17.59
CA MET A 1 -7.72 -28.94 -16.32
C MET A 1 -6.60 -27.94 -16.15
N GLN A 2 -6.84 -26.69 -16.53
CA GLN A 2 -5.84 -25.62 -16.38
C GLN A 2 -6.09 -25.01 -15.00
N GLU A 3 -5.10 -25.08 -14.13
CA GLU A 3 -5.10 -24.39 -12.84
C GLU A 3 -5.11 -22.90 -13.14
N GLN A 4 -6.19 -22.23 -12.76
CA GLN A 4 -6.37 -20.81 -12.94
C GLN A 4 -5.60 -20.14 -11.79
N GLU A 5 -4.33 -19.80 -12.04
CA GLU A 5 -3.55 -18.91 -11.16
C GLU A 5 -4.25 -17.56 -11.14
N ASN A 6 -5.13 -17.35 -10.17
CA ASN A 6 -5.63 -16.04 -9.81
C ASN A 6 -4.48 -15.33 -9.08
N SER A 7 -3.50 -14.82 -9.85
CA SER A 7 -2.53 -13.86 -9.32
C SER A 7 -3.35 -12.65 -8.93
N GLU A 8 -3.62 -12.45 -7.63
CA GLU A 8 -4.21 -11.21 -7.12
C GLU A 8 -3.25 -10.08 -7.51
N GLU A 9 -3.55 -9.42 -8.62
CA GLU A 9 -2.70 -8.38 -9.19
C GLU A 9 -2.78 -7.18 -8.24
N SER A 10 -1.63 -6.84 -7.65
CA SER A 10 -1.55 -5.79 -6.66
C SER A 10 -1.93 -4.43 -7.25
N HIS A 11 -2.70 -3.63 -6.51
CA HIS A 11 -3.25 -2.37 -7.00
C HIS A 11 -3.07 -1.22 -6.00
N ILE A 12 -2.81 -0.03 -6.53
CA ILE A 12 -2.66 1.19 -5.74
C ILE A 12 -4.04 1.68 -5.29
N LEU A 13 -4.24 1.77 -3.99
CA LEU A 13 -5.44 2.33 -3.37
C LEU A 13 -5.38 3.86 -3.28
N LYS A 14 -4.19 4.40 -2.98
CA LYS A 14 -3.98 5.83 -2.80
C LYS A 14 -2.52 6.19 -3.05
N GLU A 15 -2.32 7.34 -3.68
CA GLU A 15 -1.04 7.99 -3.82
C GLU A 15 -1.19 9.47 -3.45
N GLU A 16 -0.23 9.99 -2.69
CA GLU A 16 -0.16 11.40 -2.30
C GLU A 16 1.29 11.90 -2.36
N GLU A 17 1.52 12.90 -3.22
CA GLU A 17 2.82 13.53 -3.36
C GLU A 17 3.07 14.55 -2.24
N ASN A 18 4.31 14.59 -1.75
CA ASN A 18 4.71 15.64 -0.82
C ASN A 18 4.86 16.99 -1.58
N PRO A 19 4.57 18.15 -0.93
CA PRO A 19 4.68 19.49 -1.54
C PRO A 19 6.04 19.86 -2.15
N PHE A 20 7.11 19.20 -1.73
CA PHE A 20 8.48 19.34 -2.23
C PHE A 20 8.82 18.34 -3.34
N GLU A 21 7.84 17.54 -3.80
CA GLU A 21 7.89 16.63 -4.94
C GLU A 21 9.09 15.65 -4.95
N ASN A 22 9.61 15.31 -3.77
CA ASN A 22 10.74 14.39 -3.63
C ASN A 22 10.31 12.95 -3.32
N TYR A 23 9.14 12.79 -2.69
CA TYR A 23 8.57 11.49 -2.33
C TYR A 23 7.05 11.52 -2.47
N ALA A 24 6.46 10.38 -2.82
CA ALA A 24 5.05 10.08 -2.74
C ALA A 24 4.80 9.01 -1.68
N ALA A 25 3.77 9.20 -0.86
CA ALA A 25 3.25 8.16 0.01
C ALA A 25 2.23 7.34 -0.78
N VAL A 26 2.44 6.03 -0.84
CA VAL A 26 1.61 5.13 -1.64
C VAL A 26 1.10 4.00 -0.77
N VAL A 27 -0.21 3.76 -0.88
CA VAL A 27 -0.93 2.65 -0.27
C VAL A 27 -1.30 1.67 -1.37
N GLU A 28 -0.86 0.42 -1.24
CA GLU A 28 -1.08 -0.66 -2.20
C GLU A 28 -1.72 -1.86 -1.50
N SER A 29 -2.58 -2.58 -2.21
CA SER A 29 -3.23 -3.80 -1.74
C SER A 29 -3.05 -4.94 -2.73
N ASP A 30 -2.66 -6.10 -2.23
CA ASP A 30 -2.65 -7.36 -2.98
C ASP A 30 -3.91 -8.20 -2.74
N GLY A 31 -4.94 -7.64 -2.09
CA GLY A 31 -6.16 -8.39 -1.71
C GLY A 31 -6.05 -9.09 -0.34
N ARG A 32 -4.87 -9.12 0.28
CA ARG A 32 -4.68 -9.68 1.64
C ARG A 32 -3.93 -8.77 2.58
N THR A 33 -2.98 -8.00 2.06
CA THR A 33 -2.05 -7.17 2.81
C THR A 33 -2.09 -5.75 2.26
N ILE A 34 -2.10 -4.78 3.17
CA ILE A 34 -1.91 -3.38 2.83
C ILE A 34 -0.45 -3.01 3.03
N TYR A 35 0.18 -2.52 1.96
CA TYR A 35 1.53 -2.00 1.97
C TYR A 35 1.48 -0.48 1.98
N LEU A 36 2.34 0.14 2.79
CA LEU A 36 2.58 1.58 2.76
C LEU A 36 4.07 1.82 2.58
N TYR A 37 4.41 2.58 1.55
CA TYR A 37 5.79 2.91 1.22
C TYR A 37 5.91 4.37 0.79
N LEU A 38 7.12 4.90 0.96
CA LEU A 38 7.52 6.18 0.36
C LEU A 38 8.30 5.88 -0.91
N LEU A 39 7.75 6.27 -2.07
CA LEU A 39 8.44 6.18 -3.36
C LEU A 39 9.06 7.53 -3.74
N PRO A 40 10.29 7.55 -4.27
CA PRO A 40 10.84 8.76 -4.84
C PRO A 40 10.13 9.11 -6.16
N THR A 41 9.79 10.38 -6.32
CA THR A 41 9.04 10.89 -7.50
C THR A 41 9.95 11.40 -8.62
N GLN A 42 11.15 11.90 -8.30
CA GLN A 42 12.07 12.50 -9.29
C GLN A 42 13.47 11.87 -9.33
N ASN A 43 13.84 11.05 -8.34
CA ASN A 43 15.19 10.51 -8.22
C ASN A 43 15.19 9.02 -7.85
N GLU A 44 15.36 8.16 -8.86
CA GLU A 44 15.42 6.70 -8.73
C GLU A 44 16.57 6.21 -7.83
N MET A 45 17.53 7.06 -7.47
CA MET A 45 18.62 6.69 -6.54
C MET A 45 18.22 6.75 -5.06
N LEU A 46 17.03 7.26 -4.74
CA LEU A 46 16.53 7.23 -3.37
C LEU A 46 15.86 5.87 -3.11
N PRO A 47 16.23 5.13 -2.05
CA PRO A 47 15.64 3.83 -1.79
C PRO A 47 14.18 3.99 -1.34
N ALA A 48 13.33 3.01 -1.67
CA ALA A 48 12.01 2.90 -1.05
C ALA A 48 12.17 2.67 0.46
N HIS A 49 11.41 3.41 1.27
CA HIS A 49 11.45 3.26 2.73
C HIS A 49 10.18 2.55 3.21
N ALA A 50 10.37 1.46 3.96
CA ALA A 50 9.29 0.82 4.70
C ALA A 50 8.90 1.73 5.86
N VAL A 51 7.62 2.08 5.94
CA VAL A 51 7.06 2.90 7.03
C VAL A 51 6.14 2.06 7.89
N TRP A 52 6.04 2.44 9.17
CA TRP A 52 5.16 1.77 10.11
C TRP A 52 3.80 2.48 10.11
N LEU A 53 2.76 1.73 9.75
CA LEU A 53 1.38 2.17 9.94
C LEU A 53 0.97 1.90 11.38
N ARG A 54 0.47 2.93 12.06
CA ARG A 54 -0.18 2.80 13.36
C ARG A 54 -1.62 3.23 13.20
N ASN A 55 -2.55 2.39 13.63
CA ASN A 55 -3.94 2.81 13.67
C ASN A 55 -4.07 4.01 14.61
N LEU A 56 -4.69 5.08 14.12
CA LEU A 56 -4.97 6.28 14.92
C LEU A 56 -5.99 6.00 16.03
N VAL A 57 -6.81 4.97 15.83
CA VAL A 57 -7.79 4.43 16.77
C VAL A 57 -7.51 2.94 16.99
N PRO A 58 -7.98 2.32 18.08
CA PRO A 58 -7.89 0.87 18.24
C PRO A 58 -8.44 0.14 17.01
N ALA A 59 -7.79 -0.95 16.62
CA ALA A 59 -8.35 -1.83 15.60
C ALA A 59 -9.74 -2.32 16.06
N PRO A 60 -10.71 -2.50 15.15
CA PRO A 60 -11.99 -3.09 15.50
C PRO A 60 -11.82 -4.47 16.12
N ASP A 61 -12.67 -4.81 17.09
CA ASP A 61 -12.63 -6.13 17.75
C ASP A 61 -13.05 -7.26 16.79
N GLU A 62 -13.89 -6.94 15.81
CA GLU A 62 -14.31 -7.86 14.76
C GLU A 62 -13.71 -7.47 13.41
N PRO A 63 -13.16 -8.43 12.64
CA PRO A 63 -12.73 -8.15 11.27
C PRO A 63 -13.94 -7.73 10.43
N ASP A 64 -13.76 -6.71 9.59
CA ASP A 64 -14.79 -6.28 8.67
C ASP A 64 -14.97 -7.36 7.58
N ARG A 65 -16.08 -8.09 7.68
CA ARG A 65 -16.42 -9.18 6.74
C ARG A 65 -16.79 -8.67 5.34
N ASN A 66 -16.96 -7.36 5.18
CA ASN A 66 -17.18 -6.69 3.91
C ASN A 66 -15.96 -5.90 3.43
N SER A 67 -14.89 -5.85 4.24
CA SER A 67 -13.60 -5.34 3.76
C SER A 67 -12.98 -6.45 2.92
N ILE A 68 -12.90 -6.15 1.63
CA ILE A 68 -12.16 -6.87 0.59
C ILE A 68 -10.78 -7.30 1.10
#